data_AF-A0AA37HFZ7-F1
#
_entry.id   AF-A0AA37HFZ7-F1
#
_cell.length_a   1.000
_cell.length_b   1.000
_cell.length_c   1.000
_cell.angle_alpha   90.00
_cell.angle_beta   90.00
_cell.angle_gamma   90.00
#
_symmetry.space_group_name_H-M   'P 1'
#
loop_
_entity.id
_entity.type
_entity.pdbx_description
1 polymer ?
#
loop_
_entity_poly.entity_id
_entity_poly.type
_entity_poly.pdbx_seq_one_letter_code
_entity_poly.pdbx_strand_id
1 'polypeptide(L)'
;MSRTNLFRAELDKVYDDGELQLGKGRGYAGEEMDRVHLVRQFGFHSHAPKGSHGIGITGSGERGLTAFLGLESPQHRPKKTEAGSTTIYDANGNAISIVEREMRVVHGKQHVIAVGGVTLTVTKDGLDIRGGKVTHDGKNIGADHKHGGVEAGSANTDVPQE
;
A
#
# COMPACT_ATOMS: atom_id res chain seq x y z
N MET A 1 -17.37 37.75 -12.25
CA MET A 1 -16.71 36.42 -12.13
C MET A 1 -17.03 35.86 -10.76
N SER A 2 -17.67 34.70 -10.68
CA SER A 2 -17.81 33.99 -9.39
C SER A 2 -16.41 33.63 -8.88
N ARG A 3 -16.11 33.92 -7.62
CA ARG A 3 -14.83 33.52 -7.02
C ARG A 3 -14.89 32.02 -6.72
N THR A 4 -13.84 31.29 -7.08
CA THR A 4 -13.64 29.92 -6.60
C THR A 4 -13.30 29.98 -5.12
N ASN A 5 -14.03 29.24 -4.29
CA ASN A 5 -13.76 29.18 -2.85
C ASN A 5 -12.88 27.98 -2.54
N LEU A 6 -11.74 28.24 -1.91
CA LEU A 6 -10.81 27.24 -1.40
C LEU A 6 -10.82 27.28 0.12
N PHE A 7 -10.93 26.12 0.77
CA PHE A 7 -10.93 26.01 2.22
C PHE A 7 -10.26 24.72 2.68
N ARG A 8 -9.80 24.69 3.92
CA ARG A 8 -9.31 23.46 4.55
C ARG A 8 -10.50 22.57 4.88
N ALA A 9 -10.44 21.32 4.46
CA ALA A 9 -11.41 20.29 4.83
C ALA A 9 -10.83 19.35 5.88
N GLU A 10 -11.69 18.81 6.74
CA GLU A 10 -11.38 17.69 7.62
C GLU A 10 -12.41 16.57 7.41
N LEU A 11 -11.93 15.36 7.17
CA LEU A 11 -12.76 14.21 6.84
C LEU A 11 -13.26 13.52 8.11
N ASP A 12 -14.56 13.25 8.19
CA ASP A 12 -15.18 12.51 9.28
C ASP A 12 -15.47 11.05 8.89
N LYS A 13 -15.85 10.81 7.63
CA LYS A 13 -16.18 9.47 7.10
C LYS A 13 -15.98 9.40 5.58
N VAL A 14 -15.62 8.21 5.08
CA VAL A 14 -15.64 7.86 3.64
C VAL A 14 -16.79 6.89 3.35
N TYR A 15 -17.44 7.08 2.20
CA TYR A 15 -18.33 6.12 1.55
C TYR A 15 -17.62 5.60 0.30
N ASP A 16 -17.32 4.30 0.24
CA ASP A 16 -16.46 3.66 -0.78
C ASP A 16 -17.14 2.42 -1.39
N ASP A 17 -18.48 2.41 -1.37
CA ASP A 17 -19.35 1.32 -1.83
C ASP A 17 -20.06 1.62 -3.16
N GLY A 18 -19.93 2.85 -3.67
CA GLY A 18 -20.55 3.31 -4.92
C GLY A 18 -19.57 3.47 -6.09
N GLU A 19 -20.06 4.11 -7.16
CA GLU A 19 -19.27 4.39 -8.37
C GLU A 19 -18.14 5.41 -8.13
N LEU A 20 -18.33 6.29 -7.15
CA LEU A 20 -17.36 7.29 -6.72
C LEU A 20 -17.10 7.13 -5.22
N GLN A 21 -15.89 7.47 -4.80
CA GLN A 21 -15.60 7.67 -3.39
C GLN A 21 -16.17 9.02 -2.95
N LEU A 22 -17.02 8.99 -1.92
CA LEU A 22 -17.64 10.17 -1.33
C LEU A 22 -17.20 10.34 0.12
N GLY A 23 -17.25 11.56 0.64
CA GLY A 23 -16.88 11.88 2.01
C GLY A 23 -17.95 12.64 2.77
N LYS A 24 -18.04 12.40 4.07
CA LYS A 24 -18.59 13.34 5.04
C LYS A 24 -17.43 14.06 5.72
N GLY A 25 -17.51 15.38 5.84
CA GLY A 25 -16.47 16.17 6.52
C GLY A 25 -16.90 17.58 6.87
N ARG A 26 -15.95 18.34 7.37
CA ARG A 26 -16.10 19.71 7.85
C ARG A 26 -15.32 20.70 7.00
N GLY A 27 -15.90 21.88 6.81
CA GLY A 27 -15.29 23.00 6.09
C GLY A 27 -14.98 24.17 7.02
N TYR A 28 -15.61 25.32 6.78
CA TYR A 28 -15.54 26.46 7.70
C TYR A 28 -16.11 26.13 9.09
N ALA A 29 -15.89 27.02 10.07
CA ALA A 29 -16.35 26.81 11.43
C ALA A 29 -17.86 26.51 11.48
N GLY A 30 -18.22 25.33 12.00
CA GLY A 30 -19.60 24.85 12.10
C GLY A 30 -20.20 24.26 10.81
N GLU A 31 -19.47 24.27 9.69
CA GLU A 31 -19.93 23.72 8.42
C GLU A 31 -19.68 22.22 8.35
N GLU A 32 -20.76 21.47 8.14
CA GLU A 32 -20.71 20.05 7.77
C GLU A 32 -21.14 19.87 6.31
N MET A 33 -20.48 18.95 5.62
CA MET A 33 -20.81 18.56 4.26
C MET A 33 -20.89 17.04 4.21
N ASP A 34 -21.91 16.52 3.53
CA ASP A 34 -22.11 15.09 3.36
C ASP A 34 -22.12 14.75 1.87
N ARG A 35 -21.66 13.53 1.56
CA ARG A 35 -21.57 12.99 0.20
C ARG A 35 -20.77 13.89 -0.78
N VAL A 36 -19.70 14.51 -0.29
CA VAL A 36 -18.77 15.32 -1.10
C VAL A 36 -17.89 14.40 -1.95
N HIS A 37 -17.68 14.72 -3.22
CA HIS A 37 -16.81 13.93 -4.09
C HIS A 37 -15.34 13.99 -3.60
N LEU A 38 -14.73 12.82 -3.42
CA LEU A 38 -13.29 12.71 -3.14
C LEU A 38 -12.57 12.48 -4.47
N VAL A 39 -11.78 13.45 -4.91
CA VAL A 39 -11.10 13.36 -6.22
C VAL A 39 -10.06 12.25 -6.17
N ARG A 40 -10.21 11.26 -7.05
CA ARG A 40 -9.30 10.11 -7.20
C ARG A 40 -8.61 10.15 -8.55
N GLN A 41 -7.36 9.69 -8.58
CA GLN A 41 -6.65 9.44 -9.82
C GLN A 41 -6.73 7.95 -10.19
N PHE A 42 -6.87 7.66 -11.48
CA PHE A 42 -6.79 6.28 -11.97
C PHE A 42 -5.42 5.65 -11.62
N GLY A 43 -5.42 4.36 -11.30
CA GLY A 43 -4.20 3.62 -10.94
C GLY A 43 -3.70 3.84 -9.49
N PHE A 44 -4.35 4.70 -8.70
CA PHE A 44 -4.03 4.88 -7.28
C PHE A 44 -5.30 4.96 -6.42
N HIS A 45 -5.53 3.94 -5.60
CA HIS A 45 -6.60 3.90 -4.62
C HIS A 45 -6.06 4.12 -3.21
N SER A 46 -6.76 4.91 -2.41
CA SER A 46 -6.49 5.08 -0.99
C SER A 46 -7.80 5.44 -0.30
N HIS A 47 -7.95 4.90 0.92
CA HIS A 47 -9.12 5.10 1.75
C HIS A 47 -8.69 5.91 2.97
N ALA A 48 -8.84 7.22 2.89
CA ALA A 48 -8.34 8.14 3.91
C ALA A 48 -9.07 7.92 5.25
N PRO A 49 -8.36 7.76 6.38
CA PRO A 49 -9.00 7.60 7.68
C PRO A 49 -9.64 8.90 8.17
N LYS A 50 -10.54 8.79 9.15
CA LYS A 50 -11.09 9.94 9.88
C LYS A 50 -9.98 10.86 10.39
N GLY A 51 -10.20 12.17 10.30
CA GLY A 51 -9.23 13.21 10.68
C GLY A 51 -8.22 13.53 9.58
N SER A 52 -8.32 12.91 8.41
CA SER A 52 -7.56 13.35 7.24
C SER A 52 -7.95 14.77 6.82
N HIS A 53 -6.95 15.58 6.48
CA HIS A 53 -7.15 16.95 6.02
C HIS A 53 -6.84 17.09 4.54
N GLY A 54 -7.59 17.96 3.89
CA GLY A 54 -7.36 18.29 2.49
C GLY A 54 -7.83 19.69 2.17
N ILE A 55 -8.00 19.95 0.88
CA ILE A 55 -8.56 21.19 0.36
C ILE A 55 -9.93 20.90 -0.23
N GLY A 56 -10.93 21.66 0.22
CA GLY A 56 -12.22 21.75 -0.44
C GLY A 56 -12.20 22.84 -1.52
N ILE A 57 -12.69 22.51 -2.69
CA ILE A 57 -12.87 23.44 -3.81
C ILE A 57 -14.34 23.48 -4.15
N THR A 58 -14.94 24.67 -4.09
CA THR A 58 -16.34 24.87 -4.42
C THR A 58 -16.47 25.59 -5.77
N GLY A 59 -17.12 24.93 -6.74
CA GLY A 59 -17.45 25.52 -8.02
C GLY A 59 -18.56 26.56 -7.91
N SER A 60 -18.39 27.73 -8.54
CA SER A 60 -19.43 28.78 -8.63
C SER A 60 -20.02 29.27 -7.30
N GLY A 61 -19.34 29.01 -6.17
CA GLY A 61 -19.88 29.30 -4.84
C GLY A 61 -20.99 28.35 -4.38
N GLU A 62 -21.35 27.34 -5.16
CA GLU A 62 -22.40 26.36 -4.86
C GLU A 62 -21.83 25.17 -4.07
N ARG A 63 -22.25 25.00 -2.81
CA ARG A 63 -21.72 23.96 -1.92
C ARG A 63 -21.99 22.55 -2.41
N GLY A 64 -23.07 22.33 -3.16
CA GLY A 64 -23.33 21.05 -3.82
C GLY A 64 -22.29 20.68 -4.89
N LEU A 65 -21.50 21.64 -5.38
CA LEU A 65 -20.41 21.42 -6.35
C LEU A 65 -19.03 21.41 -5.70
N THR A 66 -18.97 20.95 -4.45
CA THR A 66 -17.70 20.87 -3.71
C THR A 66 -17.03 19.53 -3.96
N ALA A 67 -15.70 19.55 -4.09
CA ALA A 67 -14.87 18.36 -4.10
C ALA A 67 -13.72 18.51 -3.09
N PHE A 68 -13.30 17.39 -2.50
CA PHE A 68 -12.16 17.33 -1.59
C PHE A 68 -10.93 16.71 -2.28
N LEU A 69 -9.77 17.31 -2.04
CA LEU A 69 -8.49 16.90 -2.61
C LEU A 69 -7.43 16.73 -1.51
N GLY A 70 -6.50 15.80 -1.73
CA GLY A 70 -5.26 15.70 -0.95
C GLY A 70 -5.44 15.29 0.52
N LEU A 71 -6.47 14.49 0.83
CA LEU A 71 -6.90 14.03 2.16
C LEU A 71 -5.84 13.24 2.96
N GLU A 72 -4.76 13.90 3.34
CA GLU A 72 -3.63 13.36 4.10
C GLU A 72 -3.97 13.27 5.59
N SER A 73 -3.58 12.17 6.25
CA SER A 73 -3.76 11.99 7.69
C SER A 73 -2.58 12.55 8.49
N PRO A 74 -2.77 13.53 9.39
CA PRO A 74 -1.70 14.02 10.26
C PRO A 74 -1.13 12.97 11.20
N GLN A 75 -1.91 11.96 11.56
CA GLN A 75 -1.51 10.89 12.47
C GLN A 75 -0.60 9.89 11.77
N HIS A 76 -0.89 9.55 10.51
CA HIS A 76 -0.25 8.44 9.81
C HIS A 76 0.77 8.86 8.76
N ARG A 77 0.74 10.12 8.30
CA ARG A 77 1.72 10.58 7.31
C ARG A 77 3.16 10.40 7.81
N PRO A 78 4.09 9.97 6.96
CA PRO A 78 5.52 10.05 7.25
C PRO A 78 5.91 11.50 7.63
N LYS A 79 6.76 11.61 8.63
CA LYS A 79 7.27 12.89 9.16
C LYS A 79 8.79 12.82 9.20
N LYS A 80 9.43 13.99 9.06
CA LYS A 80 10.89 14.13 9.12
C LYS A 80 11.62 13.23 8.09
N THR A 81 11.02 13.07 6.91
CA THR A 81 11.62 12.33 5.80
C THR A 81 12.66 13.19 5.09
N GLU A 82 13.62 12.54 4.45
CA GLU A 82 14.69 13.15 3.69
C GLU A 82 14.11 13.92 2.49
N ALA A 83 14.69 15.08 2.17
CA ALA A 83 14.21 15.89 1.05
C ALA A 83 14.35 15.10 -0.28
N GLY A 84 13.28 15.08 -1.07
CA GLY A 84 13.22 14.34 -2.33
C GLY A 84 12.87 12.85 -2.20
N SER A 85 12.70 12.33 -0.97
CA SER A 85 12.18 10.98 -0.77
C SER A 85 10.71 10.86 -1.18
N THR A 86 10.28 9.63 -1.46
CA THR A 86 8.87 9.30 -1.69
C THR A 86 8.48 8.08 -0.86
N THR A 87 7.22 8.03 -0.41
CA THR A 87 6.69 6.91 0.37
C THR A 87 5.21 6.69 0.07
N ILE A 88 4.87 5.44 -0.26
CA ILE A 88 3.50 4.93 -0.26
C ILE A 88 3.30 4.21 1.07
N TYR A 89 2.25 4.56 1.82
CA TYR A 89 2.04 4.06 3.18
C TYR A 89 0.56 3.85 3.50
N ASP A 90 0.28 3.11 4.57
CA ASP A 90 -1.05 2.95 5.14
C ASP A 90 -1.12 3.37 6.63
N ALA A 91 -2.30 3.26 7.22
CA ALA A 91 -2.52 3.58 8.63
C ALA A 91 -1.95 2.53 9.61
N ASN A 92 -1.47 1.40 9.11
CA ASN A 92 -0.97 0.27 9.91
C ASN A 92 0.56 0.22 9.98
N GLY A 93 1.24 1.23 9.42
CA GLY A 93 2.70 1.31 9.40
C GLY A 93 3.37 0.54 8.27
N ASN A 94 2.61 0.02 7.30
CA ASN A 94 3.18 -0.58 6.10
C ASN A 94 3.65 0.52 5.15
N ALA A 95 4.80 0.32 4.51
CA ALA A 95 5.38 1.34 3.64
C ALA A 95 6.22 0.76 2.49
N ILE A 96 6.18 1.43 1.35
CA ILE A 96 7.16 1.33 0.27
C ILE A 96 7.79 2.71 0.11
N SER A 97 9.08 2.82 0.40
CA SER A 97 9.80 4.10 0.36
C SER A 97 11.00 4.05 -0.58
N ILE A 98 11.24 5.14 -1.29
CA ILE A 98 12.47 5.37 -2.05
C ILE A 98 13.15 6.58 -1.40
N VAL A 99 14.34 6.35 -0.85
CA VAL A 99 15.12 7.34 -0.11
C VAL A 99 16.53 7.32 -0.66
N GLU A 100 16.97 8.45 -1.23
CA GLU A 100 18.26 8.57 -1.91
C GLU A 100 18.51 7.46 -2.96
N ARG A 101 19.29 6.44 -2.61
CA ARG A 101 19.68 5.31 -3.48
C ARG A 101 19.10 3.97 -3.02
N GLU A 102 18.16 3.98 -2.08
CA GLU A 102 17.57 2.79 -1.49
C GLU A 102 16.06 2.73 -1.72
N MET A 103 15.57 1.51 -1.99
CA MET A 103 14.15 1.17 -1.89
C MET A 103 13.95 0.27 -0.68
N ARG A 104 12.91 0.56 0.12
CA ARG A 104 12.51 -0.26 1.26
C ARG A 104 11.05 -0.65 1.12
N VAL A 105 10.76 -1.93 1.35
CA VAL A 105 9.39 -2.47 1.43
C VAL A 105 9.24 -3.03 2.84
N VAL A 106 8.44 -2.38 3.67
CA VAL A 106 8.27 -2.70 5.09
C VAL A 106 6.83 -3.12 5.35
N HIS A 107 6.66 -4.25 6.04
CA HIS A 107 5.36 -4.78 6.39
C HIS A 107 5.39 -5.45 7.77
N GLY A 108 4.29 -5.36 8.52
CA GLY A 108 4.22 -5.91 9.89
C GLY A 108 4.00 -7.44 9.97
N LYS A 109 3.66 -8.10 8.86
CA LYS A 109 3.24 -9.51 8.83
C LYS A 109 4.03 -10.37 7.84
N GLN A 110 3.88 -10.11 6.53
CA GLN A 110 4.51 -10.86 5.46
C GLN A 110 4.63 -10.04 4.17
N HIS A 111 5.56 -10.43 3.29
CA HIS A 111 5.58 -10.02 1.89
C HIS A 111 5.14 -11.21 1.02
N VAL A 112 4.29 -10.98 0.01
CA VAL A 112 3.81 -12.04 -0.89
C VAL A 112 3.96 -11.60 -2.34
N ILE A 113 4.56 -12.47 -3.16
CA ILE A 113 4.53 -12.41 -4.62
C ILE A 113 3.76 -13.64 -5.11
N ALA A 114 2.71 -13.45 -5.91
CA ALA A 114 1.82 -14.54 -6.31
C ALA A 114 1.49 -14.50 -7.82
N VAL A 115 1.52 -15.65 -8.48
CA VAL A 115 1.14 -15.83 -9.90
C VAL A 115 0.50 -17.22 -10.07
N GLY A 116 -0.77 -17.27 -10.49
CA GLY A 116 -1.41 -18.54 -10.90
C GLY A 116 -1.30 -19.68 -9.87
N GLY A 117 -1.37 -19.38 -8.57
CA GLY A 117 -1.23 -20.36 -7.47
C GLY A 117 0.21 -20.61 -7.00
N VAL A 118 1.22 -20.08 -7.68
CA VAL A 118 2.61 -20.03 -7.19
C VAL A 118 2.77 -18.84 -6.26
N THR A 119 3.40 -19.04 -5.09
CA THR A 119 3.64 -17.96 -4.12
C THR A 119 5.06 -17.96 -3.60
N LEU A 120 5.67 -16.78 -3.49
CA LEU A 120 6.85 -16.51 -2.67
C LEU A 120 6.42 -15.66 -1.48
N THR A 121 6.60 -16.17 -0.27
CA THR A 121 6.20 -15.50 0.97
C THR A 121 7.41 -15.29 1.87
N VAL A 122 7.66 -14.05 2.29
CA VAL A 122 8.65 -13.72 3.32
C VAL A 122 7.93 -13.36 4.61
N THR A 123 8.29 -14.01 5.70
CA THR A 123 7.78 -13.73 7.05
C THR A 123 8.95 -13.57 8.01
N LYS A 124 8.66 -13.28 9.29
CA LYS A 124 9.68 -13.31 10.35
C LYS A 124 10.35 -14.68 10.52
N ASP A 125 9.68 -15.76 10.10
CA ASP A 125 10.16 -17.14 10.26
C ASP A 125 10.95 -17.64 9.04
N GLY A 126 11.05 -16.82 7.98
CA GLY A 126 11.84 -17.13 6.78
C GLY A 126 11.10 -16.95 5.46
N LEU A 127 11.65 -17.58 4.42
CA LEU A 127 11.17 -17.57 3.04
C LEU A 127 10.47 -18.90 2.72
N ASP A 128 9.26 -18.83 2.17
CA ASP A 128 8.48 -19.98 1.73
C ASP A 128 8.07 -19.83 0.26
N ILE A 129 8.40 -20.81 -0.57
CA ILE A 129 8.03 -20.85 -1.99
C ILE A 129 7.13 -22.07 -2.22
N ARG A 130 5.89 -21.84 -2.65
CA ARG A 130 4.89 -22.88 -2.88
C ARG A 130 4.41 -22.90 -4.31
N GLY A 131 4.16 -24.11 -4.82
CA GLY A 131 3.72 -24.35 -6.19
C GLY A 131 4.82 -24.13 -7.22
N GLY A 132 4.58 -24.57 -8.45
CA GLY A 132 5.50 -24.37 -9.57
C GLY A 132 6.85 -25.08 -9.41
N LYS A 133 7.83 -24.65 -10.19
CA LYS A 133 9.24 -25.11 -10.12
C LYS A 133 10.11 -23.99 -9.57
N VAL A 134 11.14 -24.36 -8.82
CA VAL A 134 12.22 -23.45 -8.45
C VAL A 134 13.47 -23.90 -9.20
N THR A 135 14.03 -23.00 -10.01
CA THR A 135 15.20 -23.32 -10.85
C THR A 135 16.31 -22.29 -10.70
N HIS A 136 17.56 -22.76 -10.76
CA HIS A 136 18.75 -21.93 -10.89
C HIS A 136 19.47 -22.32 -12.19
N ASP A 137 19.62 -21.37 -13.13
CA ASP A 137 20.19 -21.60 -14.46
C ASP A 137 19.60 -22.81 -15.20
N GLY A 138 18.27 -22.95 -15.13
CA GLY A 138 17.52 -24.05 -15.74
C GLY A 138 17.59 -25.39 -14.98
N LYS A 139 18.39 -25.50 -13.92
CA LYS A 139 18.45 -26.70 -13.06
C LYS A 139 17.41 -26.62 -11.95
N ASN A 140 16.74 -27.73 -11.69
CA ASN A 140 15.77 -27.83 -10.60
C ASN A 140 16.47 -27.80 -9.22
N ILE A 141 16.00 -26.92 -8.34
CA ILE A 141 16.44 -26.82 -6.94
C ILE A 141 15.26 -26.98 -5.95
N GLY A 142 14.11 -27.43 -6.44
CA GLY A 142 12.91 -27.67 -5.64
C GLY A 142 12.93 -29.01 -4.91
N ALA A 143 11.75 -29.41 -4.41
CA ALA A 143 11.56 -30.62 -3.60
C ALA A 143 11.87 -31.94 -4.32
N ASP A 144 11.89 -31.94 -5.65
CA ASP A 144 12.16 -33.10 -6.50
C ASP A 144 13.52 -33.02 -7.22
N HIS A 145 14.45 -32.17 -6.76
CA HIS A 145 15.82 -32.19 -7.27
C HIS A 145 16.48 -33.54 -6.97
N LYS A 146 17.34 -34.02 -7.88
CA LYS A 146 17.95 -35.35 -7.79
C LYS A 146 19.44 -35.29 -8.12
N HIS A 147 20.21 -36.13 -7.44
CA HIS A 147 21.62 -36.40 -7.75
C HIS A 147 21.74 -37.73 -8.51
N GLY A 148 22.46 -37.73 -9.63
CA GLY A 148 22.80 -38.94 -10.38
C GLY A 148 24.25 -39.38 -10.10
N GLY A 149 24.58 -40.63 -10.44
CA GLY A 149 25.95 -41.14 -10.29
C GLY A 149 26.37 -41.44 -8.85
N VAL A 150 25.39 -41.59 -7.94
CA VAL A 150 25.63 -41.96 -6.55
C VAL A 150 25.87 -43.47 -6.47
N GLU A 151 27.05 -43.89 -6.01
CA GLU A 151 27.33 -45.26 -5.58
C GLU A 151 26.96 -45.40 -4.10
N ALA A 152 25.96 -46.22 -3.78
CA ALA A 152 25.43 -46.34 -2.44
C ALA A 152 26.37 -47.14 -1.52
N GLY A 153 26.80 -46.54 -0.40
CA GLY A 153 27.51 -47.21 0.68
C GLY A 153 26.58 -47.65 1.82
N SER A 154 27.13 -48.32 2.84
CA SER A 154 26.37 -48.75 4.02
C SER A 154 26.10 -47.63 5.05
N ALA A 155 26.65 -46.44 4.84
CA ALA A 155 26.51 -45.30 5.74
C ALA A 155 25.46 -44.32 5.21
N ASN A 156 24.64 -43.77 6.11
CA ASN A 156 23.85 -42.58 5.82
C ASN A 156 24.73 -41.35 6.02
N THR A 157 24.54 -40.34 5.19
CA THR A 157 25.09 -39.02 5.47
C THR A 157 24.33 -38.40 6.63
N ASP A 158 25.02 -37.58 7.43
CA ASP A 158 24.34 -36.66 8.34
C ASP A 158 23.51 -35.64 7.54
N VAL A 159 22.71 -34.84 8.26
CA VAL A 159 22.07 -33.67 7.64
C VAL A 159 23.14 -32.74 7.04
N PRO A 160 22.85 -32.01 5.96
CA PRO A 160 23.77 -31.01 5.41
C PRO A 160 24.31 -30.10 6.53
N GLN A 161 25.63 -29.91 6.58
CA GLN A 161 26.25 -29.01 7.57
C GLN A 161 25.97 -27.55 7.18
N GLU A 162 25.74 -26.69 8.19
CA GLU A 162 25.57 -25.24 8.04
C GLU A 162 26.85 -24.52 7.63
#